data_AF-A0A529ZZN9-F1
#
_entry.id   AF-A0A529ZZN9-F1
#
_cell.length_a   1.000
_cell.length_b   1.000
_cell.length_c   1.000
_cell.angle_alpha   90.00
_cell.angle_beta   90.00
_cell.angle_gamma   90.00
#
_symmetry.space_group_name_H-M   'P 1'
#
loop_
_entity.id
_entity.type
_entity.pdbx_description
1 polymer ?
#
loop_
_entity_poly.entity_id
_entity_poly.type
_entity_poly.pdbx_seq_one_letter_code
_entity_poly.pdbx_strand_id
1 'polypeptide(L)'
;DRNSKFLASAISLGDRTARARKIDRIDALVPEGTLIPGILETAIVSDLPGQIRAIVSQDVYSFDGRRVLIPTGTRLIGEYQSDIVRGQKRIFVIWTRMLRDDGVSVRLDSIGADSLGRSGLTGHVDNKFRERFGAAILLSIVGGGASYLTGYGSQSVSNNSDNSQRAEDIARTTLAQTFSDMANQALGDSLKIPPTISVAQGERIFVFVRQDLDFSALYDDPVSEALKEIRHERGLN
;
A
#
# COMPACT_ATOMS: atom_id res chain seq x y z
N ASP A 1 -29.58 -20.38 1.89
CA ASP A 1 -28.94 -19.79 3.08
C ASP A 1 -27.42 -19.72 2.84
N ARG A 2 -26.67 -18.81 3.49
CA ARG A 2 -25.19 -18.75 3.36
C ARG A 2 -24.55 -20.05 3.88
N ASN A 3 -25.15 -20.63 4.92
CA ASN A 3 -24.70 -21.91 5.49
C ASN A 3 -24.88 -23.09 4.53
N SER A 4 -25.97 -23.10 3.74
CA SER A 4 -26.18 -24.15 2.74
C SER A 4 -25.20 -24.02 1.56
N LYS A 5 -24.78 -22.80 1.18
CA LYS A 5 -23.73 -22.60 0.18
C LYS A 5 -22.34 -23.01 0.69
N PHE A 6 -22.04 -22.73 1.96
CA PHE A 6 -20.81 -23.18 2.61
C PHE A 6 -20.74 -24.71 2.72
N LEU A 7 -21.83 -25.34 3.18
CA LEU A 7 -21.95 -26.80 3.22
C LEU A 7 -21.90 -27.43 1.83
N ALA A 8 -22.59 -26.86 0.84
CA ALA A 8 -22.50 -27.32 -0.55
C ALA A 8 -21.07 -27.19 -1.11
N SER A 9 -20.35 -26.10 -0.81
CA SER A 9 -18.94 -25.98 -1.19
C SER A 9 -18.06 -27.00 -0.48
N ALA A 10 -18.31 -27.25 0.81
CA ALA A 10 -17.59 -28.22 1.62
C ALA A 10 -17.83 -29.67 1.16
N ILE A 11 -19.04 -29.99 0.68
CA ILE A 11 -19.44 -31.32 0.20
C ILE A 11 -19.06 -31.52 -1.29
N SER A 12 -19.05 -30.45 -2.10
CA SER A 12 -18.63 -30.50 -3.52
C SER A 12 -17.13 -30.77 -3.70
N LEU A 13 -16.35 -30.61 -2.64
CA LEU A 13 -14.97 -31.05 -2.55
C LEU A 13 -14.97 -32.58 -2.37
N GLY A 14 -15.20 -33.31 -3.46
CA GLY A 14 -14.99 -34.77 -3.54
C GLY A 14 -13.55 -35.17 -3.18
N ASP A 15 -13.27 -36.49 -3.25
CA ASP A 15 -12.05 -37.17 -2.80
C ASP A 15 -10.84 -36.25 -2.47
N ARG A 16 -10.58 -36.05 -1.17
CA ARG A 16 -9.54 -35.15 -0.64
C ARG A 16 -8.14 -35.75 -0.75
N THR A 17 -7.86 -36.52 -1.80
CA THR A 17 -6.54 -37.10 -2.02
C THR A 17 -5.61 -36.06 -2.66
N ALA A 18 -4.77 -35.42 -1.84
CA ALA A 18 -3.65 -34.64 -2.34
C ALA A 18 -2.48 -35.59 -2.65
N ARG A 19 -1.99 -35.58 -3.89
CA ARG A 19 -0.78 -36.31 -4.25
C ARG A 19 0.44 -35.42 -4.03
N ALA A 20 1.37 -35.89 -3.21
CA ALA A 20 2.67 -35.26 -3.11
C ALA A 20 3.37 -35.29 -4.48
N ARG A 21 4.01 -34.17 -4.84
CA ARG A 21 4.92 -34.09 -5.98
C ARG A 21 6.30 -33.73 -5.44
N LYS A 22 7.33 -34.31 -6.04
CA LYS A 22 8.71 -33.95 -5.76
C LYS A 22 9.14 -32.86 -6.73
N ILE A 23 9.84 -31.85 -6.23
CA ILE A 23 10.54 -30.87 -7.04
C ILE A 23 11.90 -31.46 -7.38
N ASP A 24 12.25 -31.49 -8.67
CA ASP A 24 13.48 -32.14 -9.13
C ASP A 24 14.71 -31.23 -8.98
N ARG A 25 14.66 -30.01 -9.54
CA ARG A 25 15.80 -29.06 -9.57
C ARG A 25 15.81 -28.10 -8.38
N ILE A 26 15.92 -28.65 -7.17
CA ILE A 26 15.96 -27.85 -5.92
C ILE A 26 17.22 -26.97 -5.78
N ASP A 27 18.26 -27.28 -6.55
CA ASP A 27 19.53 -26.53 -6.64
C ASP A 27 19.42 -25.23 -7.43
N ALA A 28 18.34 -25.07 -8.20
CA ALA A 28 18.12 -23.97 -9.12
C ALA A 28 16.68 -23.41 -9.02
N LEU A 29 16.00 -23.62 -7.90
CA LEU A 29 14.65 -23.14 -7.65
C LEU A 29 14.61 -22.18 -6.45
N VAL A 30 13.88 -21.07 -6.57
CA VAL A 30 13.38 -20.32 -5.41
C VAL A 30 11.88 -20.63 -5.26
N PRO A 31 11.44 -21.30 -4.19
CA PRO A 31 10.05 -21.73 -4.07
C PRO A 31 9.11 -20.56 -3.76
N GLU A 32 7.84 -20.72 -4.13
CA GLU A 32 6.74 -19.88 -3.65
C GLU A 32 6.79 -19.73 -2.12
N GLY A 33 6.53 -18.52 -1.64
CA GLY A 33 6.56 -18.16 -0.22
C GLY A 33 7.92 -17.66 0.28
N THR A 34 8.95 -17.67 -0.57
CA THR A 34 10.24 -17.06 -0.23
C THR A 34 10.09 -15.54 -0.12
N LEU A 35 10.73 -14.96 0.91
CA LEU A 35 10.79 -13.51 1.12
C LEU A 35 12.11 -12.98 0.54
N ILE A 36 12.04 -12.15 -0.49
CA ILE A 36 13.22 -11.48 -1.04
C ILE A 36 13.39 -10.15 -0.30
N PRO A 37 14.47 -9.96 0.49
CA PRO A 37 14.70 -8.73 1.23
C PRO A 37 15.22 -7.63 0.31
N GLY A 38 14.54 -6.48 0.27
CA GLY A 38 14.92 -5.34 -0.55
C GLY A 38 14.98 -4.02 0.24
N ILE A 39 15.62 -3.04 -0.37
CA ILE A 39 15.62 -1.64 0.07
C ILE A 39 15.04 -0.80 -1.06
N LEU A 40 14.03 0.00 -0.75
CA LEU A 40 13.37 0.86 -1.71
C LEU A 40 14.30 1.99 -2.16
N GLU A 41 14.52 2.16 -3.46
CA GLU A 41 15.35 3.25 -4.00
C GLU A 41 14.53 4.51 -4.28
N THR A 42 13.25 4.36 -4.59
CA THR A 42 12.34 5.46 -4.95
C THR A 42 11.32 5.70 -3.84
N ALA A 43 11.13 6.96 -3.41
CA ALA A 43 10.03 7.29 -2.51
C ALA A 43 8.67 7.03 -3.19
N ILE A 44 7.66 6.72 -2.38
CA ILE A 44 6.28 6.50 -2.83
C ILE A 44 5.40 7.58 -2.25
N VAL A 45 4.56 8.17 -3.10
CA VAL A 45 3.49 9.07 -2.69
C VAL A 45 2.22 8.61 -3.39
N SER A 46 1.20 8.31 -2.60
CA SER A 46 -0.04 7.72 -3.09
C SER A 46 -0.96 8.66 -3.87
N ASP A 47 -0.56 9.90 -4.09
CA ASP A 47 -1.37 10.90 -4.80
C ASP A 47 -1.52 10.56 -6.29
N LEU A 48 -0.53 9.86 -6.87
CA LEU A 48 -0.52 9.42 -8.25
C LEU A 48 0.07 8.00 -8.33
N PRO A 49 -0.51 7.07 -9.11
CA PRO A 49 0.10 5.76 -9.31
C PRO A 49 1.39 5.90 -10.11
N GLY A 50 2.34 4.99 -9.87
CA GLY A 50 3.65 5.10 -10.50
C GLY A 50 4.48 3.83 -10.40
N GLN A 51 5.60 3.85 -11.12
CA GLN A 51 6.61 2.81 -11.03
C GLN A 51 7.56 3.10 -9.87
N ILE A 52 8.02 2.03 -9.24
CA ILE A 52 8.98 2.06 -8.14
C ILE A 52 10.12 1.11 -8.41
N ARG A 53 11.23 1.37 -7.73
CA ARG A 53 12.43 0.55 -7.80
C ARG A 53 12.95 0.25 -6.40
N ALA A 54 13.40 -0.97 -6.21
CA ALA A 54 14.14 -1.40 -5.02
C ALA A 54 15.37 -2.20 -5.44
N ILE A 55 16.29 -2.36 -4.50
CA ILE A 55 17.49 -3.18 -4.67
C ILE A 55 17.45 -4.32 -3.65
N VAL A 56 17.76 -5.54 -4.09
CA VAL A 56 17.90 -6.69 -3.19
C VAL A 56 19.05 -6.42 -2.24
N SER A 57 18.80 -6.61 -0.95
CA SER A 57 19.73 -6.24 0.13
C SER A 57 20.54 -7.41 0.67
N GLN A 58 20.10 -8.64 0.42
CA GLN A 58 20.77 -9.87 0.84
C GLN A 58 20.56 -10.96 -0.21
N ASP A 59 21.54 -11.86 -0.31
CA ASP A 59 21.49 -12.99 -1.22
C ASP A 59 20.32 -13.93 -0.89
N VAL A 60 19.56 -14.32 -1.90
CA VAL A 60 18.53 -15.36 -1.81
C VAL A 60 19.05 -16.63 -2.48
N TYR A 61 19.02 -17.70 -1.71
CA TYR A 61 19.56 -18.99 -2.09
C TYR A 61 18.50 -19.87 -2.77
N SER A 62 18.97 -20.90 -3.46
CA SER A 62 18.19 -22.03 -3.95
C SER A 62 17.45 -22.75 -2.83
N PHE A 63 16.47 -23.58 -3.18
CA PHE A 63 15.65 -24.31 -2.22
C PHE A 63 16.49 -25.25 -1.33
N ASP A 64 17.57 -25.82 -1.88
CA ASP A 64 18.54 -26.61 -1.11
C ASP A 64 19.56 -25.77 -0.32
N GLY A 65 19.54 -24.44 -0.48
CA GLY A 65 20.40 -23.49 0.21
C GLY A 65 21.84 -23.40 -0.29
N ARG A 66 22.19 -24.11 -1.38
CA ARG A 66 23.60 -24.26 -1.80
C ARG A 66 24.08 -23.20 -2.78
N ARG A 67 23.18 -22.64 -3.58
CA ARG A 67 23.51 -21.69 -4.66
C ARG A 67 22.79 -20.38 -4.45
N VAL A 68 23.47 -19.25 -4.64
CA VAL A 68 22.82 -17.93 -4.68
C VAL A 68 22.14 -17.79 -6.04
N LEU A 69 20.80 -17.67 -6.06
CA LEU A 69 20.02 -17.50 -7.28
C LEU A 69 19.62 -16.04 -7.51
N ILE A 70 19.44 -15.27 -6.43
CA ILE A 70 19.16 -13.84 -6.49
C ILE A 70 20.22 -13.12 -5.64
N PRO A 71 21.30 -12.64 -6.25
CA PRO A 71 22.36 -11.95 -5.51
C PRO A 71 21.88 -10.59 -5.02
N THR A 72 22.51 -10.13 -3.93
CA THR A 72 22.45 -8.74 -3.48
C THR A 72 22.80 -7.79 -4.63
N GLY A 73 22.13 -6.64 -4.69
CA GLY A 73 22.26 -5.71 -5.81
C GLY A 73 21.31 -5.96 -6.99
N THR A 74 20.61 -7.10 -7.02
CA THR A 74 19.54 -7.35 -8.02
C THR A 74 18.50 -6.24 -7.95
N ARG A 75 18.12 -5.67 -9.10
CA ARG A 75 17.10 -4.62 -9.16
C ARG A 75 15.71 -5.22 -9.19
N LEU A 76 14.84 -4.71 -8.34
CA LEU A 76 13.41 -5.03 -8.28
C LEU A 76 12.63 -3.86 -8.90
N ILE A 77 11.74 -4.18 -9.82
CA ILE A 77 10.87 -3.22 -10.52
C ILE A 77 9.44 -3.55 -10.11
N GLY A 78 8.72 -2.52 -9.68
CA GLY A 78 7.35 -2.66 -9.22
C GLY A 78 6.50 -1.45 -9.53
N GLU A 79 5.23 -1.55 -9.17
CA GLU A 79 4.22 -0.55 -9.41
C GLU A 79 3.33 -0.46 -8.17
N TYR A 80 2.79 0.73 -7.91
CA TYR A 80 1.82 0.94 -6.85
C TYR A 80 0.59 1.67 -7.38
N GLN A 81 -0.55 1.41 -6.76
CA GLN A 81 -1.80 2.09 -7.05
C GLN A 81 -2.08 3.19 -6.03
N SER A 82 -2.76 4.24 -6.48
CA SER A 82 -3.15 5.42 -5.69
C SER A 82 -4.52 5.26 -5.00
N ASP A 83 -5.21 4.14 -5.21
CA ASP A 83 -6.55 3.92 -4.66
C ASP A 83 -6.51 3.67 -3.15
N ILE A 84 -6.48 4.77 -2.39
CA ILE A 84 -6.52 4.74 -0.92
C ILE A 84 -7.95 4.92 -0.44
N VAL A 85 -8.43 3.93 0.29
CA VAL A 85 -9.69 4.04 1.04
C VAL A 85 -9.42 4.70 2.39
N ARG A 86 -10.38 5.46 2.92
CA ARG A 86 -10.25 6.04 4.26
C ARG A 86 -9.96 4.98 5.32
N GLY A 87 -9.02 5.29 6.21
CA GLY A 87 -8.57 4.38 7.27
C GLY A 87 -7.45 3.44 6.85
N GLN A 88 -7.12 3.37 5.55
CA GLN A 88 -5.95 2.67 5.06
C GLN A 88 -4.67 3.41 5.45
N LYS A 89 -3.67 2.66 5.94
CA LYS A 89 -2.36 3.18 6.36
C LYS A 89 -1.20 2.52 5.62
N ARG A 90 -1.52 1.74 4.58
CA ARG A 90 -0.54 0.98 3.80
C ARG A 90 -0.80 1.16 2.30
N ILE A 91 0.26 1.15 1.52
CA ILE A 91 0.18 1.20 0.07
C ILE A 91 0.35 -0.22 -0.47
N PHE A 92 -0.56 -0.64 -1.33
CA PHE A 92 -0.43 -1.91 -2.03
C PHE A 92 0.57 -1.76 -3.18
N VAL A 93 1.53 -2.68 -3.22
CA VAL A 93 2.64 -2.67 -4.17
C VAL A 93 2.73 -4.03 -4.83
N ILE A 94 2.94 -4.04 -6.14
CA ILE A 94 3.22 -5.24 -6.91
C ILE A 94 4.63 -5.12 -7.48
N TRP A 95 5.45 -6.14 -7.25
CA TRP A 95 6.75 -6.32 -7.89
C TRP A 95 6.56 -7.17 -9.14
N THR A 96 6.76 -6.57 -10.30
CA THR A 96 6.48 -7.19 -11.59
C THR A 96 7.69 -7.94 -12.12
N ARG A 97 8.90 -7.44 -11.86
CA ARG A 97 10.13 -7.98 -12.44
C ARG A 97 11.33 -7.79 -11.53
N MET A 98 12.27 -8.74 -11.59
CA MET A 98 13.64 -8.54 -11.13
C MET A 98 14.65 -8.62 -12.28
N LEU A 99 15.75 -7.90 -12.13
CA LEU A 99 16.83 -7.81 -13.09
C LEU A 99 18.18 -7.88 -12.36
N ARG A 100 18.89 -8.99 -12.57
CA ARG A 100 20.27 -9.17 -12.13
C ARG A 100 21.22 -8.32 -12.98
N ASP A 101 22.40 -8.06 -12.44
CA ASP A 101 23.48 -7.32 -13.10
C ASP A 101 24.08 -8.06 -14.30
N ASP A 102 24.03 -9.39 -14.29
CA ASP A 102 24.40 -10.27 -15.41
C ASP A 102 23.39 -10.33 -16.57
N GLY A 103 22.29 -9.57 -16.49
CA GLY A 103 21.26 -9.51 -17.52
C GLY A 103 20.13 -10.53 -17.36
N VAL A 104 20.17 -11.40 -16.35
CA VAL A 104 19.07 -12.34 -16.06
C VAL A 104 17.85 -11.54 -15.59
N SER A 105 16.72 -11.76 -16.27
CA SER A 105 15.45 -11.12 -15.97
C SER A 105 14.40 -12.16 -15.62
N VAL A 106 13.75 -12.00 -14.48
CA VAL A 106 12.71 -12.92 -14.01
C VAL A 106 11.45 -12.13 -13.67
N ARG A 107 10.30 -12.66 -14.09
CA ARG A 107 8.99 -12.09 -13.74
C ARG A 107 8.60 -12.56 -12.34
N LEU A 108 8.20 -11.62 -11.50
CA LEU A 108 7.85 -11.90 -10.11
C LEU A 108 6.34 -11.98 -9.91
N ASP A 109 5.56 -11.05 -10.48
CA ASP A 109 4.11 -10.90 -10.27
C ASP A 109 3.68 -11.06 -8.79
N SER A 110 4.52 -10.53 -7.90
CA SER A 110 4.55 -10.81 -6.47
C SER A 110 4.19 -9.58 -5.66
N ILE A 111 3.55 -9.77 -4.51
CA ILE A 111 3.12 -8.64 -3.68
C ILE A 111 4.27 -8.13 -2.81
N GLY A 112 4.30 -6.81 -2.60
CA GLY A 112 5.18 -6.20 -1.62
C GLY A 112 4.67 -6.41 -0.19
N ALA A 113 5.59 -6.64 0.72
CA ALA A 113 5.36 -6.70 2.15
C ALA A 113 6.27 -5.71 2.88
N ASP A 114 5.80 -5.17 4.01
CA ASP A 114 6.61 -4.33 4.89
C ASP A 114 7.68 -5.14 5.64
N SER A 115 8.53 -4.46 6.39
CA SER A 115 9.61 -5.06 7.20
C SER A 115 9.17 -6.12 8.22
N LEU A 116 7.87 -6.22 8.51
CA LEU A 116 7.28 -7.24 9.39
C LEU A 116 6.62 -8.38 8.59
N GLY A 117 6.73 -8.39 7.26
CA GLY A 117 6.09 -9.36 6.39
C GLY A 117 4.59 -9.14 6.18
N ARG A 118 4.05 -7.97 6.58
CA ARG A 118 2.63 -7.66 6.36
C ARG A 118 2.43 -7.17 4.93
N SER A 119 1.31 -7.55 4.31
CA SER A 119 0.98 -7.09 2.95
C SER A 119 0.90 -5.57 2.85
N GLY A 120 1.53 -5.03 1.81
CA GLY A 120 1.66 -3.60 1.54
C GLY A 120 2.74 -2.91 2.37
N LEU A 121 3.12 -1.71 1.95
CA LEU A 121 4.12 -0.89 2.62
C LEU A 121 3.45 0.06 3.61
N THR A 122 3.87 0.00 4.88
CA THR A 122 3.40 0.95 5.89
C THR A 122 4.08 2.31 5.66
N GLY A 123 3.29 3.37 5.56
CA GLY A 123 3.77 4.72 5.29
C GLY A 123 3.28 5.75 6.30
N HIS A 124 3.81 6.95 6.21
CA HIS A 124 3.30 8.12 6.94
C HIS A 124 1.98 8.57 6.31
N VAL A 125 0.97 8.82 7.14
CA VAL A 125 -0.37 9.22 6.68
C VAL A 125 -0.60 10.69 6.95
N ASP A 126 -0.74 11.48 5.88
CA ASP A 126 -1.23 12.85 5.96
C ASP A 126 -2.75 12.87 5.76
N ASN A 127 -3.47 13.28 6.81
CA ASN A 127 -4.93 13.39 6.78
C ASN A 127 -5.42 14.73 6.19
N LYS A 128 -4.50 15.63 5.81
CA LYS A 128 -4.78 16.96 5.22
C LYS A 128 -5.79 17.77 6.04
N PHE A 129 -5.67 17.72 7.37
CA PHE A 129 -6.67 18.29 8.28
C PHE A 129 -6.83 19.81 8.09
N ARG A 130 -5.73 20.52 7.81
CA ARG A 130 -5.77 21.97 7.59
C ARG A 130 -6.50 22.33 6.30
N GLU A 131 -6.26 21.58 5.25
CA GLU A 131 -6.90 21.74 3.94
C GLU A 131 -8.38 21.34 4.03
N ARG A 132 -8.71 20.36 4.87
CA ARG A 132 -10.06 19.82 5.07
C ARG A 132 -10.94 20.66 5.99
N PHE A 133 -10.37 21.25 7.04
CA PHE A 133 -11.13 21.93 8.10
C PHE A 133 -10.71 23.37 8.35
N GLY A 134 -9.64 23.86 7.72
CA GLY A 134 -9.13 25.23 7.94
C GLY A 134 -10.16 26.30 7.58
N ALA A 135 -10.84 26.16 6.44
CA ALA A 135 -11.90 27.10 6.04
C ALA A 135 -13.09 27.07 7.02
N ALA A 136 -13.52 25.87 7.44
CA ALA A 136 -14.62 25.71 8.38
C ALA A 136 -14.29 26.32 9.77
N ILE A 137 -13.06 26.17 10.23
CA ILE A 137 -12.58 26.77 11.49
C ILE A 137 -12.58 28.30 11.38
N LEU A 138 -12.04 28.87 10.29
CA LEU A 138 -12.04 30.32 10.07
C LEU A 138 -13.47 30.89 10.01
N LEU A 139 -14.36 30.22 9.29
CA LEU A 139 -15.78 30.60 9.22
C LEU A 139 -16.48 30.48 10.58
N SER A 140 -16.14 29.46 11.39
CA SER A 140 -16.67 29.32 12.75
C SER A 140 -16.23 30.46 13.66
N ILE A 141 -15.01 30.95 13.51
CA ILE A 141 -14.52 32.14 14.25
C ILE A 141 -15.28 33.39 13.80
N VAL A 142 -15.53 33.58 12.50
CA VAL A 142 -16.29 34.72 11.99
C VAL A 142 -17.75 34.67 12.43
N GLY A 143 -18.42 33.51 12.32
CA GLY A 143 -19.82 33.33 12.72
C GLY A 143 -20.04 33.35 14.24
N GLY A 144 -19.14 32.73 15.00
CA GLY A 144 -19.12 32.77 16.47
C GLY A 144 -18.74 34.14 17.04
N GLY A 145 -17.80 34.84 16.38
CA GLY A 145 -17.44 36.22 16.73
C GLY A 145 -18.53 37.23 16.38
N ALA A 146 -19.17 37.09 15.21
CA ALA A 146 -20.28 37.94 14.81
C ALA A 146 -21.48 37.80 15.75
N SER A 147 -21.83 36.58 16.18
CA SER A 147 -22.90 36.34 17.16
C SER A 147 -22.58 36.94 18.54
N TYR A 148 -21.31 36.95 18.97
CA TYR A 148 -20.88 37.63 20.19
C TYR A 148 -20.94 39.16 20.05
N LEU A 149 -20.52 39.72 18.92
CA LEU A 149 -20.60 41.16 18.67
C LEU A 149 -22.04 41.67 18.46
N THR A 150 -22.93 40.88 17.87
CA THR A 150 -24.35 41.21 17.77
C THR A 150 -25.11 41.03 19.09
N GLY A 151 -24.62 40.15 19.99
CA GLY A 151 -25.17 39.96 21.34
C GLY A 151 -24.85 41.11 22.30
N TYR A 152 -23.80 41.90 22.04
CA TYR A 152 -23.44 43.10 22.82
C TYR A 152 -23.70 44.42 22.06
N GLY A 153 -24.07 44.39 20.78
CA GLY A 153 -24.26 45.57 19.93
C GLY A 153 -25.69 46.14 19.88
N SER A 154 -26.69 45.47 20.46
CA SER A 154 -28.09 45.93 20.48
C SER A 154 -28.41 46.82 21.69
N GLN A 155 -27.42 47.49 22.27
CA GLN A 155 -27.61 48.43 23.37
C GLN A 155 -27.56 49.89 22.89
N SER A 156 -28.25 50.22 21.80
CA SER A 156 -28.49 51.62 21.38
C SER A 156 -29.52 51.74 20.24
N VAL A 157 -30.76 51.28 20.42
CA VAL A 157 -31.90 51.91 19.71
C VAL A 157 -33.10 51.97 20.66
N SER A 158 -33.10 53.00 21.50
CA SER A 158 -34.33 53.53 22.08
C SER A 158 -35.20 54.02 20.93
N ASN A 159 -36.28 53.29 20.62
CA ASN A 159 -37.62 53.81 20.32
C ASN A 159 -38.45 52.74 19.59
N ASN A 160 -39.49 52.27 20.29
CA ASN A 160 -40.78 51.81 19.76
C ASN A 160 -40.75 50.72 18.65
N SER A 161 -41.00 49.44 18.97
CA SER A 161 -41.76 48.48 18.12
C SER A 161 -41.57 47.00 18.51
N ASP A 162 -42.66 46.24 18.53
CA ASP A 162 -42.78 44.77 18.43
C ASP A 162 -42.02 44.13 17.23
N ASN A 163 -41.34 44.96 16.42
CA ASN A 163 -40.72 44.60 15.16
C ASN A 163 -39.21 44.33 15.32
N SER A 164 -38.58 44.80 16.40
CA SER A 164 -37.16 44.59 16.68
C SER A 164 -36.84 43.17 17.15
N GLN A 165 -37.69 42.58 18.01
CA GLN A 165 -37.54 41.19 18.46
C GLN A 165 -37.72 40.20 17.30
N ARG A 166 -38.69 40.44 16.41
CA ARG A 166 -38.88 39.62 15.20
C ARG A 166 -37.69 39.73 14.23
N ALA A 167 -37.11 40.92 14.05
CA ALA A 167 -35.96 41.10 13.19
C ALA A 167 -34.70 40.41 13.75
N GLU A 168 -34.53 40.40 15.07
CA GLU A 168 -33.41 39.72 15.73
C GLU A 168 -33.54 38.19 15.66
N ASP A 169 -34.74 37.65 15.83
CA ASP A 169 -35.03 36.21 15.65
C ASP A 169 -34.87 35.76 14.20
N ILE A 170 -35.30 36.58 13.23
CA ILE A 170 -35.11 36.33 11.80
C ILE A 170 -33.63 36.38 11.42
N ALA A 171 -32.86 37.32 11.95
CA ALA A 171 -31.42 37.39 11.71
C ALA A 171 -30.69 36.18 12.30
N ARG A 172 -31.02 35.77 13.53
CA ARG A 172 -30.43 34.58 14.20
C ARG A 172 -30.76 33.28 13.47
N THR A 173 -32.00 33.11 13.02
CA THR A 173 -32.42 31.91 12.27
C THR A 173 -31.81 31.87 10.87
N THR A 174 -31.75 33.00 10.17
CA THR A 174 -31.11 33.10 8.84
C THR A 174 -29.61 32.83 8.93
N LEU A 175 -28.93 33.35 9.96
CA LEU A 175 -27.52 33.07 10.24
C LEU A 175 -27.29 31.60 10.61
N ALA A 176 -28.17 30.99 11.41
CA ALA A 176 -28.06 29.57 11.76
C ALA A 176 -28.27 28.65 10.56
N GLN A 177 -29.20 28.99 9.65
CA GLN A 177 -29.46 28.25 8.42
C GLN A 177 -28.30 28.37 7.44
N THR A 178 -27.83 29.60 7.15
CA THR A 178 -26.66 29.82 6.28
C THR A 178 -25.40 29.16 6.83
N PHE A 179 -25.19 29.20 8.15
CA PHE A 179 -24.09 28.49 8.79
C PHE A 179 -24.20 26.97 8.63
N SER A 180 -25.41 26.40 8.78
CA SER A 180 -25.66 24.98 8.61
C SER A 180 -25.41 24.52 7.16
N ASP A 181 -25.85 25.29 6.17
CA ASP A 181 -25.65 24.98 4.75
C ASP A 181 -24.18 25.06 4.36
N MET A 182 -23.45 26.08 4.82
CA MET A 182 -22.00 26.18 4.61
C MET A 182 -21.23 25.07 5.33
N ALA A 183 -21.62 24.70 6.55
CA ALA A 183 -21.00 23.60 7.28
C ALA A 183 -21.20 22.27 6.56
N ASN A 184 -22.39 22.03 6.01
CA ASN A 184 -22.68 20.86 5.19
C ASN A 184 -21.88 20.86 3.88
N GLN A 185 -21.70 22.01 3.24
CA GLN A 185 -20.89 22.16 2.03
C GLN A 185 -19.40 21.94 2.31
N ALA A 186 -18.85 22.55 3.36
CA ALA A 186 -17.47 22.37 3.79
C ALA A 186 -17.18 20.92 4.20
N LEU A 187 -18.13 20.26 4.88
CA LEU A 187 -18.05 18.83 5.15
C LEU A 187 -18.05 18.03 3.84
N GLY A 188 -18.95 18.36 2.90
CA GLY A 188 -19.00 17.76 1.57
C GLY A 188 -17.69 17.86 0.79
N ASP A 189 -17.02 19.02 0.83
CA ASP A 189 -15.73 19.23 0.16
C ASP A 189 -14.56 18.59 0.92
N SER A 190 -14.58 18.61 2.26
CA SER A 190 -13.63 17.88 3.10
C SER A 190 -13.66 16.37 2.87
N LEU A 191 -14.83 15.82 2.50
CA LEU A 191 -14.97 14.42 2.15
C LEU A 191 -14.29 14.08 0.80
N LYS A 192 -14.07 15.07 -0.08
CA LYS A 192 -13.45 14.89 -1.41
C LYS A 192 -11.92 14.91 -1.39
N ILE A 193 -11.29 15.43 -0.33
CA ILE A 193 -9.82 15.45 -0.20
C ILE A 193 -9.35 14.09 0.36
N PRO A 194 -8.73 13.21 -0.45
CA PRO A 194 -8.24 11.93 0.04
C PRO A 194 -7.01 12.13 0.94
N PRO A 195 -6.81 11.26 1.96
CA PRO A 195 -5.55 11.22 2.68
C PRO A 195 -4.42 10.75 1.77
N THR A 196 -3.21 11.20 2.05
CA THR A 196 -2.00 10.78 1.33
C THR A 196 -1.17 9.87 2.23
N ILE A 197 -0.67 8.77 1.66
CA ILE A 197 0.32 7.91 2.32
C ILE A 197 1.64 8.09 1.59
N SER A 198 2.71 8.32 2.34
CA SER A 198 4.07 8.40 1.82
C SER A 198 4.98 7.35 2.43
N VAL A 199 5.83 6.75 1.61
CA VAL A 199 6.88 5.82 2.04
C VAL A 199 8.22 6.41 1.60
N ALA A 200 9.15 6.54 2.54
CA ALA A 200 10.46 7.10 2.25
C ALA A 200 11.30 6.14 1.39
N GLN A 201 12.18 6.71 0.58
CA GLN A 201 13.29 5.95 0.02
C GLN A 201 14.18 5.41 1.16
N GLY A 202 14.86 4.31 0.91
CA GLY A 202 15.65 3.58 1.91
C GLY A 202 14.82 2.66 2.82
N GLU A 203 13.49 2.64 2.69
CA GLU A 203 12.63 1.75 3.47
C GLU A 203 12.93 0.28 3.16
N ARG A 204 12.98 -0.55 4.21
CA ARG A 204 13.17 -2.00 4.08
C ARG A 204 11.85 -2.64 3.68
N ILE A 205 11.91 -3.42 2.62
CA ILE A 205 10.75 -4.10 2.03
C ILE A 205 11.05 -5.58 1.87
N PHE A 206 10.01 -6.39 1.84
CA PHE A 206 10.10 -7.76 1.39
C PHE A 206 9.25 -7.93 0.13
N VAL A 207 9.72 -8.75 -0.80
CA VAL A 207 8.87 -9.27 -1.88
C VAL A 207 8.45 -10.67 -1.49
N PHE A 208 7.15 -10.89 -1.35
CA PHE A 208 6.60 -12.22 -1.08
C PHE A 208 6.41 -12.95 -2.41
N VAL A 209 7.29 -13.91 -2.70
CA VAL A 209 7.28 -14.65 -3.96
C VAL A 209 6.00 -15.49 -4.06
N ARG A 210 5.22 -15.31 -5.13
CA ARG A 210 3.91 -15.96 -5.34
C ARG A 210 3.93 -17.15 -6.29
N GLN A 211 5.10 -17.51 -6.80
CA GLN A 211 5.28 -18.59 -7.75
C GLN A 211 6.71 -19.10 -7.66
N ASP A 212 6.92 -20.37 -7.99
CA ASP A 212 8.26 -20.92 -8.08
C ASP A 212 9.07 -20.19 -9.18
N LEU A 213 10.26 -19.71 -8.81
CA LEU A 213 11.19 -19.09 -9.74
C LEU A 213 12.25 -20.12 -10.14
N ASP A 214 12.20 -20.55 -11.39
CA ASP A 214 13.07 -21.60 -11.94
C ASP A 214 14.28 -20.98 -12.67
N PHE A 215 15.48 -21.33 -12.21
CA PHE A 215 16.78 -20.95 -12.76
C PHE A 215 17.52 -22.15 -13.36
N SER A 216 16.87 -23.32 -13.49
CA SER A 216 17.49 -24.56 -13.95
C SER A 216 18.11 -24.46 -15.36
N ALA A 217 17.61 -23.55 -16.19
CA ALA A 217 18.18 -23.28 -17.52
C ALA A 217 19.51 -22.51 -17.47
N LEU A 218 19.85 -21.87 -16.35
CA LEU A 218 21.08 -21.08 -16.17
C LEU A 218 22.21 -21.87 -15.53
N TYR A 219 21.90 -23.00 -14.91
CA TYR A 219 22.86 -23.80 -14.14
C TYR A 219 22.79 -25.25 -14.56
N ASP A 220 23.96 -25.84 -14.79
CA ASP A 220 24.08 -27.27 -15.03
C ASP A 220 23.55 -28.06 -13.82
N ASP A 221 23.03 -29.25 -14.10
CA ASP A 221 22.60 -30.16 -13.05
C ASP A 221 23.81 -30.54 -12.16
N PRO A 222 23.68 -30.59 -10.82
CA PRO A 222 24.81 -30.84 -9.92
C PRO A 222 25.57 -32.13 -10.20
N VAL A 223 24.89 -33.17 -10.70
CA VAL A 223 25.55 -34.43 -11.09
C VAL A 223 26.43 -34.22 -12.32
N SER A 224 25.96 -33.40 -13.26
CA SER A 224 26.71 -33.02 -14.45
C SER A 224 27.94 -32.18 -14.11
N GLU A 225 27.79 -31.21 -13.19
CA GLU A 225 28.90 -30.40 -12.67
C GLU A 225 29.97 -31.29 -12.01
N ALA A 226 29.56 -32.16 -11.08
CA ALA A 226 30.48 -33.07 -10.40
C ALA A 226 31.18 -34.04 -11.38
N LEU A 227 30.47 -34.54 -12.40
CA LEU A 227 31.06 -35.41 -13.41
C LEU A 227 32.12 -34.67 -14.25
N LYS A 228 31.84 -33.41 -14.63
CA LYS A 228 32.80 -32.56 -15.36
C LYS A 228 34.04 -32.30 -14.51
N GLU A 229 33.87 -32.02 -13.22
CA GLU A 229 34.97 -31.81 -12.27
C GLU A 229 35.85 -33.07 -12.14
N ILE A 230 35.24 -34.24 -11.93
CA ILE A 230 35.97 -35.52 -11.85
C ILE A 230 36.72 -35.85 -13.15
N ARG A 231 36.10 -35.61 -14.32
CA ARG A 231 36.77 -35.82 -15.61
C ARG A 231 37.98 -34.91 -15.77
N HIS A 232 37.83 -33.65 -15.41
CA HIS A 232 38.90 -32.65 -15.45
C HIS A 232 40.06 -33.06 -14.51
N GLU A 233 39.77 -33.47 -13.27
CA GLU A 233 40.78 -33.98 -12.33
C GLU A 233 41.53 -35.22 -12.84
N ARG A 234 40.85 -36.07 -13.61
CA ARG A 234 41.41 -37.29 -14.19
C ARG A 234 42.10 -37.09 -15.55
N GLY A 235 42.15 -35.85 -16.06
CA GLY A 235 42.74 -35.54 -17.37
C GLY A 235 41.98 -36.15 -18.55
N LEU A 236 40.71 -36.49 -18.36
CA LEU A 236 39.83 -37.07 -19.38
C LEU A 236 38.99 -35.95 -20.00
N ASN A 237 39.58 -35.17 -20.90
CA ASN A 237 38.85 -34.18 -21.71
C ASN A 237 38.07 -34.84 -22.85
#